data_AF-A0A4S1WGI6-F1
#
_entry.id   AF-A0A4S1WGI6-F1
#
_cell.length_a   1.000
_cell.length_b   1.000
_cell.length_c   1.000
_cell.angle_alpha   90.00
_cell.angle_beta   90.00
_cell.angle_gamma   90.00
#
_symmetry.space_group_name_H-M   'P 1'
#
loop_
_entity.id
_entity.type
_entity.pdbx_description
1 polymer ?
#
loop_
_entity_poly.entity_id
_entity_poly.type
_entity_poly.pdbx_seq_one_letter_code
_entity_poly.pdbx_strand_id
1 'polypeptide(L)'
;MNTSAVEAPLAGAPDLAGLEPVEKIKRRWPMLLGGALTLLMIGALAHELFDSGLAGLSRRLPGNPLFYIALLLYYLGPPTFDYVIFKRLWDIPLAGMAALHKKRISNEVLVGYSGEAYFYAWARQRTQMVAAPFGAVKDVTILSAIAGNAVTLAMILLAAPFGMGLLTHVQQNWVWGSIAIIVATSLPFMIFSRRVFSLPRSSLWWIFAVHCTRILTGSFLIAVAWHFALPEVSIGFWLLMAAGRLLVWRLPLVPNKEVAFATIAGVVIGQGEALSELMALIAALTLLAHVALIAGFSAHALITRNKQ
;
A
#
# COMPACT_ATOMS: atom_id res chain seq x y z
N MET A 1 -29.14 60.78 6.33
CA MET A 1 -28.11 60.36 7.30
C MET A 1 -27.69 58.95 6.91
N ASN A 2 -26.64 58.86 6.09
CA ASN A 2 -26.18 57.60 5.49
C ASN A 2 -25.14 56.96 6.41
N THR A 3 -25.43 55.80 6.98
CA THR A 3 -24.45 54.96 7.67
C THR A 3 -24.09 53.79 6.75
N SER A 4 -22.99 53.93 6.02
CA SER A 4 -22.32 52.87 5.29
C SER A 4 -21.77 51.84 6.28
N ALA A 5 -22.24 50.60 6.20
CA ALA A 5 -21.62 49.48 6.89
C ALA A 5 -20.22 49.25 6.29
N VAL A 6 -19.20 49.37 7.12
CA VAL A 6 -17.81 49.07 6.77
C VAL A 6 -17.68 47.55 6.66
N GLU A 7 -17.54 47.05 5.44
CA GLU A 7 -17.24 45.65 5.15
C GLU A 7 -15.79 45.37 5.57
N ALA A 8 -15.60 44.48 6.55
CA ALA A 8 -14.27 44.07 6.98
C ALA A 8 -13.57 43.28 5.85
N PRO A 9 -12.29 43.53 5.55
CA PRO A 9 -11.59 42.78 4.51
C PRO A 9 -11.48 41.31 4.95
N LEU A 10 -12.00 40.40 4.12
CA LEU A 10 -11.73 38.97 4.24
C LEU A 10 -10.22 38.78 4.22
N ALA A 11 -9.66 38.31 5.34
CA ALA A 11 -8.25 37.94 5.44
C ALA A 11 -7.92 36.98 4.30
N GLY A 12 -7.13 37.46 3.34
CA GLY A 12 -6.70 36.70 2.18
C GLY A 12 -6.08 35.38 2.63
N ALA A 13 -6.53 34.30 2.01
CA ALA A 13 -5.83 33.02 2.10
C ALA A 13 -4.34 33.27 1.79
N PRO A 14 -3.40 32.75 2.59
CA PRO A 14 -1.99 32.98 2.33
C PRO A 14 -1.66 32.53 0.91
N ASP A 15 -1.13 33.46 0.13
CA ASP A 15 -0.71 33.27 -1.24
C ASP A 15 0.44 32.26 -1.29
N LEU A 16 0.09 31.00 -1.56
CA LEU A 16 1.03 29.88 -1.70
C LEU A 16 1.76 29.90 -3.06
N ALA A 17 1.58 30.95 -3.88
CA ALA A 17 2.28 31.14 -5.15
C ALA A 17 3.79 31.39 -4.99
N GLY A 18 4.27 31.65 -3.77
CA GLY A 18 5.68 31.94 -3.47
C GLY A 18 6.59 30.73 -3.19
N LEU A 19 6.15 29.48 -3.38
CA LEU A 19 7.06 28.34 -3.21
C LEU A 19 8.07 28.32 -4.36
N GLU A 20 9.28 28.81 -4.11
CA GLU A 20 10.40 28.74 -5.04
C GLU A 20 10.58 27.31 -5.60
N PRO A 21 11.07 27.18 -6.85
CA PRO A 21 11.41 25.89 -7.41
C PRO A 21 12.38 25.18 -6.46
N VAL A 22 12.06 23.95 -6.04
CA VAL A 22 12.98 23.15 -5.22
C VAL A 22 14.29 23.09 -5.99
N GLU A 23 15.34 23.73 -5.43
CA GLU A 23 16.68 23.63 -5.97
C GLU A 23 16.98 22.16 -6.25
N LYS A 24 17.40 21.85 -7.48
CA LYS A 24 17.83 20.50 -7.83
C LYS A 24 18.85 20.08 -6.78
N ILE A 25 18.49 19.14 -5.91
CA ILE A 25 19.36 18.68 -4.82
C ILE A 25 20.67 18.22 -5.44
N LYS A 26 21.71 19.06 -5.36
CA LYS A 26 23.07 18.78 -5.86
C LYS A 26 23.81 17.74 -5.00
N ARG A 27 23.16 17.18 -3.98
CA ARG A 27 23.75 16.20 -3.07
C ARG A 27 23.66 14.80 -3.66
N ARG A 28 24.79 14.09 -3.63
CA ARG A 28 24.93 12.68 -4.05
C ARG A 28 24.31 11.67 -3.05
N TRP A 29 23.93 12.13 -1.86
CA TRP A 29 23.36 11.30 -0.79
C TRP A 29 22.12 10.47 -1.21
N PRO A 30 21.13 10.98 -1.96
CA PRO A 30 19.99 10.18 -2.42
C PRO A 30 20.41 9.04 -3.36
N MET A 31 21.47 9.23 -4.16
CA MET A 31 22.02 8.20 -5.04
C MET A 31 22.76 7.12 -4.24
N LEU A 32 23.56 7.53 -3.24
CA LEU A 32 24.23 6.59 -2.33
C LEU A 32 23.23 5.77 -1.52
N LEU A 33 22.17 6.42 -1.03
CA LEU A 33 21.12 5.78 -0.25
C LEU A 33 20.31 4.79 -1.11
N GLY A 34 19.97 5.16 -2.35
CA GLY A 34 19.35 4.24 -3.30
C GLY A 34 20.25 3.06 -3.70
N GLY A 35 21.55 3.29 -3.86
CA GLY A 35 22.54 2.24 -4.11
C GLY A 35 22.68 1.27 -2.94
N ALA A 36 22.84 1.80 -1.72
CA ALA A 36 22.90 1.00 -0.50
C ALA A 36 21.62 0.18 -0.30
N LEU A 37 20.45 0.77 -0.58
CA LEU A 37 19.17 0.06 -0.53
C LEU A 37 19.10 -1.10 -1.52
N THR A 38 19.52 -0.85 -2.76
CA THR A 38 19.53 -1.90 -3.80
C THR A 38 20.44 -3.05 -3.38
N LEU A 39 21.61 -2.75 -2.81
CA LEU A 39 22.52 -3.76 -2.26
C LEU A 39 21.89 -4.51 -1.09
N LEU A 40 21.17 -3.84 -0.19
CA LEU A 40 20.47 -4.46 0.93
C LEU A 40 19.34 -5.39 0.44
N MET A 41 18.55 -4.96 -0.54
CA MET A 41 17.53 -5.80 -1.17
C MET A 41 18.13 -7.03 -1.86
N ILE A 42 19.24 -6.86 -2.58
CA ILE A 42 19.97 -7.98 -3.19
C ILE A 42 20.52 -8.90 -2.10
N GLY A 43 21.07 -8.36 -1.02
CA GLY A 43 21.58 -9.13 0.12
C GLY A 43 20.48 -9.92 0.84
N ALA A 44 19.31 -9.33 1.06
CA ALA A 44 18.15 -10.00 1.62
C ALA A 44 17.64 -11.11 0.69
N LEU A 45 17.54 -10.82 -0.61
CA LEU A 45 17.17 -11.83 -1.61
C LEU A 45 18.19 -12.97 -1.66
N ALA A 46 19.49 -12.66 -1.59
CA ALA A 46 20.57 -13.62 -1.56
C ALA A 46 20.51 -14.48 -0.29
N HIS A 47 20.32 -13.88 0.90
CA HIS A 47 20.18 -14.62 2.15
C HIS A 47 19.00 -15.62 2.08
N GLU A 48 17.85 -15.16 1.60
CA GLU A 48 16.66 -16.01 1.41
C GLU A 48 16.92 -17.16 0.42
N LEU A 49 17.66 -16.90 -0.66
CA LEU A 49 18.06 -17.89 -1.68
C LEU A 49 19.15 -18.86 -1.18
N PHE A 50 20.09 -18.40 -0.35
CA PHE A 50 21.23 -19.19 0.11
C PHE A 50 20.87 -20.07 1.33
N ASP A 51 19.98 -19.63 2.22
CA ASP A 51 19.47 -20.47 3.31
C ASP A 51 18.63 -21.65 2.78
N SER A 52 17.95 -21.48 1.64
CA SER A 52 17.05 -22.48 1.07
C SER A 52 17.66 -23.35 -0.05
N GLY A 53 18.77 -22.90 -0.65
CA GLY A 53 19.48 -23.55 -1.76
C GLY A 53 18.73 -23.51 -3.10
N LEU A 54 19.46 -23.31 -4.20
CA LEU A 54 18.87 -23.24 -5.57
C LEU A 54 18.09 -24.51 -5.97
N ALA A 55 18.52 -25.69 -5.50
CA ALA A 55 17.82 -26.95 -5.72
C ALA A 55 16.52 -27.06 -4.89
N GLY A 56 16.50 -26.50 -3.67
CA GLY A 56 15.30 -26.41 -2.84
C GLY A 56 14.26 -25.44 -3.40
N LEU A 57 14.71 -24.34 -4.00
CA LEU A 57 13.83 -23.37 -4.68
C LEU A 57 13.03 -24.02 -5.82
N SER A 58 13.68 -24.82 -6.68
CA SER A 58 13.00 -25.48 -7.81
C SER A 58 11.90 -26.46 -7.40
N ARG A 59 12.00 -27.05 -6.20
CA ARG A 59 10.98 -27.98 -5.65
C ARG A 59 9.86 -27.25 -4.90
N ARG A 60 10.09 -26.01 -4.46
CA ARG A 60 9.14 -25.19 -3.70
C ARG A 60 8.33 -24.22 -4.57
N LEU A 61 8.73 -24.00 -5.82
CA LEU A 61 7.99 -23.13 -6.74
C LEU A 61 6.66 -23.79 -7.17
N PRO A 62 5.52 -23.07 -7.06
CA PRO A 62 4.25 -23.57 -7.55
C PRO A 62 4.32 -23.92 -9.04
N GLY A 63 4.02 -25.17 -9.40
CA GLY A 63 4.06 -25.63 -10.79
C GLY A 63 2.97 -25.03 -11.69
N ASN A 64 1.93 -24.42 -11.11
CA ASN A 64 0.80 -23.88 -11.87
C ASN A 64 1.09 -22.44 -12.37
N PRO A 65 1.06 -22.18 -13.69
CA PRO A 65 1.33 -20.85 -14.23
C PRO A 65 0.35 -19.77 -13.75
N LEU A 66 -0.88 -20.16 -13.39
CA LEU A 66 -1.91 -19.24 -12.88
C LEU A 66 -1.51 -18.59 -11.54
N PHE A 67 -0.67 -19.26 -10.74
CA PHE A 67 -0.07 -18.68 -9.54
C PHE A 67 0.67 -17.38 -9.87
N TYR A 68 1.55 -17.42 -10.87
CA TYR A 68 2.38 -16.28 -11.24
C TYR A 68 1.57 -15.17 -11.89
N ILE A 69 0.51 -15.50 -12.64
CA ILE A 69 -0.42 -14.50 -13.18
C ILE A 69 -1.15 -13.78 -12.05
N ALA A 70 -1.70 -14.52 -11.08
CA ALA A 70 -2.37 -13.94 -9.92
C ALA A 70 -1.42 -13.07 -9.10
N LEU A 71 -0.19 -13.53 -8.88
CA LEU A 71 0.85 -12.79 -8.18
C LEU A 71 1.27 -11.52 -8.93
N LEU A 72 1.41 -11.59 -10.26
CA LEU A 72 1.72 -10.44 -11.10
C LEU A 72 0.61 -9.38 -11.03
N LEU A 73 -0.64 -9.79 -11.14
CA LEU A 73 -1.78 -8.88 -11.00
C LEU A 73 -1.85 -8.28 -9.60
N TYR A 74 -1.59 -9.08 -8.56
CA TYR A 74 -1.50 -8.60 -7.19
C TYR A 74 -0.38 -7.55 -7.02
N TYR A 75 0.77 -7.78 -7.66
CA TYR A 75 1.90 -6.84 -7.67
C TYR A 75 1.59 -5.56 -8.48
N LEU A 76 0.92 -5.65 -9.61
CA LEU A 76 0.61 -4.47 -10.42
C LEU A 76 -0.62 -3.69 -9.92
N GLY A 77 -1.46 -4.31 -9.08
CA GLY A 77 -2.68 -3.71 -8.55
C GLY A 77 -2.44 -2.35 -7.88
N PRO A 78 -1.66 -2.25 -6.79
CA PRO A 78 -1.43 -1.00 -6.07
C PRO A 78 -1.05 0.21 -6.93
N PRO A 79 0.00 0.17 -7.79
CA PRO A 79 0.34 1.31 -8.64
C PRO A 79 -0.71 1.58 -9.71
N THR A 80 -1.43 0.56 -10.19
CA THR A 80 -2.51 0.73 -11.18
C THR A 80 -3.71 1.45 -10.58
N PHE A 81 -4.14 1.09 -9.37
CA PHE A 81 -5.23 1.78 -8.69
C PHE A 81 -4.86 3.22 -8.33
N ASP A 82 -3.62 3.47 -7.89
CA ASP A 82 -3.15 4.85 -7.68
C ASP A 82 -3.12 5.62 -9.01
N TYR A 83 -2.75 4.97 -10.12
CA TYR A 83 -2.78 5.59 -11.44
C TYR A 83 -4.19 5.99 -11.85
N VAL A 84 -5.19 5.13 -11.65
CA VAL A 84 -6.60 5.46 -11.90
C VAL A 84 -7.02 6.71 -11.12
N ILE A 85 -6.61 6.82 -9.84
CA ILE A 85 -6.90 7.98 -9.00
C ILE A 85 -6.26 9.25 -9.56
N PHE A 86 -4.94 9.24 -9.74
CA PHE A 86 -4.21 10.44 -10.17
C PHE A 86 -4.43 10.78 -11.64
N LYS A 87 -4.84 9.81 -12.48
CA LYS A 87 -5.32 10.05 -13.84
C LYS A 87 -6.60 10.87 -13.81
N ARG A 88 -7.55 10.55 -12.92
CA ARG A 88 -8.77 11.35 -12.79
C ARG A 88 -8.53 12.71 -12.16
N LEU A 89 -7.64 12.80 -11.17
CA LEU A 89 -7.39 14.06 -10.45
C LEU A 89 -6.56 15.06 -11.26
N TRP A 90 -5.55 14.58 -11.97
CA TRP A 90 -4.51 15.44 -12.57
C TRP A 90 -4.21 15.12 -14.04
N ASP A 91 -4.96 14.21 -14.65
CA ASP A 91 -4.78 13.77 -16.03
C ASP A 91 -3.36 13.28 -16.38
N ILE A 92 -2.67 12.64 -15.42
CA ILE A 92 -1.28 12.22 -15.61
C ILE A 92 -1.09 11.31 -16.83
N PRO A 93 0.03 11.46 -17.58
CA PRO A 93 0.34 10.56 -18.70
C PRO A 93 0.70 9.15 -18.20
N LEU A 94 0.73 8.17 -19.10
CA LEU A 94 1.15 6.79 -18.78
C LEU A 94 2.56 6.71 -18.16
N ALA A 95 3.44 7.67 -18.47
CA ALA A 95 4.75 7.81 -17.82
C ALA A 95 4.65 7.98 -16.28
N GLY A 96 3.51 8.43 -15.76
CA GLY A 96 3.21 8.48 -14.33
C GLY A 96 3.20 7.10 -13.65
N MET A 97 2.97 6.02 -14.40
CA MET A 97 3.11 4.66 -13.87
C MET A 97 4.51 4.38 -13.33
N ALA A 98 5.56 4.86 -13.99
CA ALA A 98 6.93 4.70 -13.50
C ALA A 98 7.14 5.44 -12.17
N ALA A 99 6.53 6.61 -12.00
CA ALA A 99 6.60 7.37 -10.75
C ALA A 99 5.82 6.68 -9.62
N LEU A 100 4.67 6.06 -9.93
CA LEU A 100 3.85 5.32 -8.97
C LEU A 100 4.51 4.01 -8.53
N HIS A 101 5.21 3.32 -9.43
CA HIS A 101 6.02 2.16 -9.04
C HIS A 101 7.18 2.59 -8.13
N LYS A 102 7.89 3.68 -8.46
CA LYS A 102 8.93 4.24 -7.57
C LYS A 102 8.37 4.66 -6.22
N LYS A 103 7.18 5.28 -6.19
CA LYS A 103 6.44 5.59 -4.96
C LYS A 103 6.23 4.33 -4.12
N ARG A 104 5.71 3.25 -4.71
CA ARG A 104 5.48 1.98 -4.02
C ARG A 104 6.79 1.40 -3.47
N ILE A 105 7.81 1.29 -4.32
CA ILE A 105 9.14 0.75 -3.95
C ILE A 105 9.71 1.53 -2.76
N SER A 106 9.65 2.87 -2.80
CA SER A 106 10.13 3.71 -1.69
C SER A 106 9.33 3.49 -0.40
N ASN A 107 8.01 3.35 -0.48
CA ASN A 107 7.18 3.09 0.69
C ASN A 107 7.42 1.72 1.33
N GLU A 108 7.73 0.69 0.52
CA GLU A 108 7.97 -0.66 1.03
C GLU A 108 9.40 -0.87 1.53
N VAL A 109 10.41 -0.24 0.91
CA VAL A 109 11.81 -0.56 1.16
C VAL A 109 12.56 0.52 1.95
N LEU A 110 12.26 1.81 1.77
CA LEU A 110 13.02 2.90 2.41
C LEU A 110 12.49 3.23 3.81
N VAL A 111 11.51 4.12 3.84
CA VAL A 111 10.83 4.62 5.04
C VAL A 111 9.38 4.77 4.63
N GLY A 112 8.45 4.28 5.46
CA GLY A 112 7.02 4.45 5.23
C GLY A 112 6.71 5.92 4.93
N TYR A 113 5.92 6.18 3.89
CA TYR A 113 5.55 7.51 3.38
C TYR A 113 6.62 8.29 2.58
N SER A 114 7.87 7.81 2.50
CA SER A 114 8.89 8.45 1.63
C SER A 114 8.51 8.47 0.15
N GLY A 115 7.73 7.48 -0.30
CA GLY A 115 7.18 7.42 -1.65
C GLY A 115 6.17 8.52 -1.95
N GLU A 116 5.39 8.96 -0.96
CA GLU A 116 4.44 10.06 -1.14
C GLU A 116 5.17 11.38 -1.39
N ALA A 117 6.25 11.64 -0.63
CA ALA A 117 7.11 12.81 -0.83
C ALA A 117 7.77 12.81 -2.21
N TYR A 118 8.28 11.65 -2.65
CA TYR A 118 8.81 11.47 -4.01
C TYR A 118 7.75 11.77 -5.08
N PHE A 119 6.56 11.19 -4.93
CA PHE A 119 5.48 11.34 -5.92
C PHE A 119 4.98 12.78 -6.01
N TYR A 120 4.88 13.46 -4.87
CA TYR A 120 4.58 14.89 -4.82
C TYR A 120 5.61 15.73 -5.60
N ALA A 121 6.90 15.50 -5.35
CA ALA A 121 7.96 16.22 -6.06
C ALA A 121 7.96 15.93 -7.57
N TRP A 122 7.69 14.68 -7.96
CA TRP A 122 7.56 14.28 -9.35
C TRP A 122 6.36 14.96 -10.04
N ALA A 123 5.21 15.02 -9.37
CA ALA A 123 3.99 15.65 -9.89
C ALA A 123 4.22 17.15 -10.09
N ARG A 124 4.70 17.85 -9.06
CA ARG A 124 4.98 19.30 -9.10
C ARG A 124 5.88 19.71 -10.29
N GLN A 125 6.81 18.85 -10.71
CA GLN A 125 7.71 19.14 -11.83
C GLN A 125 7.08 18.95 -13.23
N ARG A 126 6.00 18.18 -13.35
CA ARG A 126 5.48 17.71 -14.65
C ARG A 126 4.04 18.12 -14.94
N THR A 127 3.29 18.49 -13.91
CA THR A 127 1.93 18.97 -14.08
C THR A 127 1.95 20.48 -13.86
N GLN A 128 1.64 21.24 -14.91
CA GLN A 128 1.37 22.68 -14.88
C GLN A 128 0.06 22.94 -14.11
N MET A 129 0.00 22.53 -12.85
CA MET A 129 -1.22 22.52 -12.05
C MET A 129 -1.40 23.84 -11.30
N VAL A 130 -2.52 24.52 -11.58
CA VAL A 130 -2.99 25.75 -10.92
C VAL A 130 -3.43 25.47 -9.46
N ALA A 131 -3.72 24.22 -9.11
CA ALA A 131 -4.08 23.80 -7.75
C ALA A 131 -2.92 23.04 -7.08
N ALA A 132 -2.70 23.29 -5.78
CA ALA A 132 -1.58 22.71 -5.03
C ALA A 132 -1.64 21.17 -5.00
N PRO A 133 -0.71 20.45 -5.67
CA PRO A 133 -0.70 18.98 -5.72
C PRO A 133 -0.58 18.33 -4.33
N PHE A 134 -0.08 19.07 -3.35
CA PHE A 134 0.03 18.63 -1.96
C PHE A 134 -1.32 18.22 -1.35
N GLY A 135 -2.37 19.02 -1.58
CA GLY A 135 -3.70 18.76 -1.01
C GLY A 135 -4.26 17.42 -1.47
N ALA A 136 -4.18 17.15 -2.77
CA ALA A 136 -4.64 15.89 -3.35
C ALA A 136 -3.81 14.68 -2.91
N VAL A 137 -2.47 14.77 -2.84
CA VAL A 137 -1.62 13.66 -2.31
C VAL A 137 -1.98 13.34 -0.87
N LYS A 138 -2.12 14.37 -0.04
CA LYS A 138 -2.51 14.24 1.37
C LYS A 138 -3.90 13.60 1.49
N ASP A 139 -4.89 14.09 0.75
CA ASP A 139 -6.26 13.57 0.81
C ASP A 139 -6.34 12.10 0.40
N VAL A 140 -5.65 11.72 -0.69
CA VAL A 140 -5.55 10.33 -1.17
C VAL A 140 -4.87 9.43 -0.12
N THR A 141 -3.77 9.91 0.50
CA THR A 141 -3.05 9.16 1.54
C THR A 141 -3.94 8.89 2.76
N ILE A 142 -4.64 9.92 3.24
CA ILE A 142 -5.58 9.82 4.36
C ILE A 142 -6.73 8.87 4.00
N LEU A 143 -7.33 9.02 2.82
CA LEU A 143 -8.42 8.15 2.36
C LEU A 143 -7.99 6.68 2.21
N SER A 144 -6.76 6.42 1.77
CA SER A 144 -6.22 5.05 1.71
C SER A 144 -6.12 4.41 3.11
N ALA A 145 -5.73 5.19 4.13
CA ALA A 145 -5.71 4.71 5.51
C ALA A 145 -7.12 4.44 6.04
N ILE A 146 -8.06 5.38 5.83
CA ILE A 146 -9.45 5.24 6.27
C ILE A 146 -10.15 4.07 5.55
N ALA A 147 -9.96 3.91 4.24
CA ALA A 147 -10.50 2.78 3.48
C ALA A 147 -9.96 1.45 4.00
N GLY A 148 -8.67 1.38 4.31
CA GLY A 148 -8.04 0.24 4.98
C GLY A 148 -8.73 -0.14 6.29
N ASN A 149 -8.95 0.85 7.14
CA ASN A 149 -9.61 0.69 8.43
C ASN A 149 -11.09 0.30 8.27
N ALA A 150 -11.81 0.94 7.35
CA ALA A 150 -13.21 0.65 7.07
C ALA A 150 -13.42 -0.79 6.57
N VAL A 151 -12.62 -1.24 5.60
CA VAL A 151 -12.68 -2.63 5.11
C VAL A 151 -12.34 -3.61 6.22
N THR A 152 -11.36 -3.30 7.07
CA THR A 152 -11.00 -4.16 8.21
C THR A 152 -12.16 -4.29 9.18
N LEU A 153 -12.77 -3.19 9.60
CA LEU A 153 -13.94 -3.21 10.49
C LEU A 153 -15.11 -3.98 9.87
N ALA A 154 -15.36 -3.82 8.56
CA ALA A 154 -16.38 -4.59 7.86
C ALA A 154 -16.08 -6.09 7.87
N MET A 155 -14.82 -6.49 7.66
CA MET A 155 -14.41 -7.89 7.74
C MET A 155 -14.54 -8.45 9.17
N ILE A 156 -14.20 -7.68 10.21
CA ILE A 156 -14.42 -8.10 11.60
C ILE A 156 -15.91 -8.36 11.83
N LEU A 157 -16.77 -7.41 11.42
CA LEU A 157 -18.22 -7.53 11.62
C LEU A 157 -18.79 -8.77 10.93
N LEU A 158 -18.32 -9.06 9.71
CA LEU A 158 -18.74 -10.23 8.95
C LEU A 158 -18.20 -11.55 9.51
N ALA A 159 -16.98 -11.54 10.07
CA ALA A 159 -16.35 -12.73 10.66
C ALA A 159 -16.78 -13.00 12.12
N ALA A 160 -17.24 -11.98 12.84
CA ALA A 160 -17.63 -12.05 14.25
C ALA A 160 -18.59 -13.19 14.59
N PRO A 161 -19.70 -13.44 13.86
CA PRO A 161 -20.63 -14.51 14.22
C PRO A 161 -20.02 -15.92 14.11
N PHE A 162 -18.96 -16.09 13.31
CA PHE A 162 -18.33 -17.39 13.07
C PHE A 162 -17.09 -17.62 13.95
N GLY A 163 -16.35 -16.56 14.27
CA GLY A 163 -15.04 -16.68 14.92
C GLY A 163 -14.97 -16.17 16.36
N MET A 164 -15.84 -15.24 16.78
CA MET A 164 -15.66 -14.56 18.06
C MET A 164 -15.83 -15.49 19.27
N GLY A 165 -16.73 -16.47 19.18
CA GLY A 165 -16.96 -17.48 20.22
C GLY A 165 -15.83 -18.51 20.37
N LEU A 166 -14.93 -18.60 19.38
CA LEU A 166 -13.77 -19.51 19.41
C LEU A 166 -12.54 -18.87 20.09
N LEU A 167 -12.56 -17.56 20.30
CA LEU A 167 -11.45 -16.81 20.90
C LEU A 167 -11.52 -16.85 22.43
N THR A 168 -10.36 -16.92 23.08
CA THR A 168 -10.27 -16.73 24.54
C THR A 168 -10.65 -15.29 24.93
N HIS A 169 -11.07 -15.06 26.17
CA HIS A 169 -11.39 -13.71 26.65
C HIS A 169 -10.25 -12.70 26.43
N VAL A 170 -8.99 -13.12 26.55
CA VAL A 170 -7.83 -12.26 26.29
C VAL A 170 -7.76 -11.88 24.81
N GLN A 171 -7.95 -12.83 23.90
CA GLN A 171 -7.95 -12.58 22.46
C GLN A 171 -9.13 -11.70 22.03
N GLN A 172 -10.31 -11.91 22.61
CA GLN A 172 -11.47 -11.04 22.39
C GLN A 172 -11.18 -9.59 22.81
N ASN A 173 -10.51 -9.40 23.95
CA ASN A 173 -10.09 -8.06 24.40
C ASN A 173 -9.09 -7.41 23.43
N TRP A 174 -8.18 -8.17 22.82
CA TRP A 174 -7.29 -7.65 21.78
C TRP A 174 -8.06 -7.18 20.55
N VAL A 175 -9.09 -7.92 20.13
CA VAL A 175 -9.97 -7.53 19.01
C VAL A 175 -10.71 -6.25 19.36
N TRP A 176 -11.39 -6.18 20.51
CA TRP A 176 -12.12 -4.98 20.94
C TRP A 176 -11.22 -3.75 21.13
N GLY A 177 -10.06 -3.92 21.77
CA GLY A 177 -9.08 -2.84 21.93
C GLY A 177 -8.54 -2.33 20.59
N SER A 178 -8.32 -3.24 19.63
CA SER A 178 -7.89 -2.85 18.28
C SER A 178 -8.99 -2.13 17.50
N ILE A 179 -10.25 -2.56 17.61
CA ILE A 179 -11.41 -1.83 17.05
C ILE A 179 -11.45 -0.41 17.62
N ALA A 180 -11.32 -0.27 18.94
CA ALA A 180 -11.31 1.02 19.61
C ALA A 180 -10.19 1.93 19.08
N ILE A 181 -8.96 1.40 18.90
CA ILE A 181 -7.84 2.16 18.33
C ILE A 181 -8.10 2.54 16.86
N ILE A 182 -8.60 1.62 16.04
CA ILE A 182 -8.91 1.88 14.63
C ILE A 182 -9.96 3.00 14.51
N VAL A 183 -11.01 2.93 15.31
CA VAL A 183 -12.06 3.96 15.35
C VAL A 183 -11.47 5.28 15.85
N ALA A 184 -10.76 5.28 16.98
CA ALA A 184 -10.17 6.48 17.57
C ALA A 184 -9.18 7.18 16.65
N THR A 185 -8.39 6.44 15.87
CA THR A 185 -7.43 7.00 14.90
C THR A 185 -8.10 7.51 13.62
N SER A 186 -9.27 6.98 13.25
CA SER A 186 -10.00 7.37 12.03
C SER A 186 -11.03 8.49 12.28
N LEU A 187 -11.61 8.55 13.48
CA LEU A 187 -12.69 9.49 13.84
C LEU A 187 -12.33 10.96 13.61
N PRO A 188 -11.14 11.46 14.02
CA PRO A 188 -10.79 12.87 13.86
C PRO A 188 -10.85 13.34 12.41
N PHE A 189 -10.42 12.50 11.46
CA PHE A 189 -10.46 12.81 10.03
C PHE A 189 -11.89 12.90 9.49
N MET A 190 -12.82 12.13 10.05
CA MET A 190 -14.24 12.18 9.68
C MET A 190 -14.94 13.40 10.28
N ILE A 191 -14.72 13.67 11.58
CA ILE A 191 -15.31 14.80 12.31
C ILE A 191 -14.82 16.13 11.71
N PHE A 192 -13.52 16.26 11.50
CA PHE A 192 -12.91 17.48 10.95
C PHE A 192 -12.75 17.43 9.43
N SER A 193 -13.56 16.61 8.75
CA SER A 193 -13.46 16.38 7.29
C SER A 193 -13.46 17.66 6.45
N ARG A 194 -14.26 18.67 6.84
CA ARG A 194 -14.32 19.98 6.14
C ARG A 194 -13.04 20.81 6.27
N ARG A 195 -12.23 20.58 7.30
CA ARG A 195 -10.95 21.28 7.52
C ARG A 195 -9.76 20.48 7.02
N VAL A 196 -9.86 19.15 7.08
CA VAL A 196 -8.76 18.27 6.73
C VAL A 196 -8.71 18.01 5.23
N PHE A 197 -9.82 17.76 4.56
CA PHE A 197 -9.83 17.45 3.13
C PHE A 197 -9.91 18.71 2.26
N SER A 198 -9.14 18.71 1.18
CA SER A 198 -9.11 19.79 0.17
C SER A 198 -9.97 19.51 -1.06
N LEU A 199 -10.23 18.25 -1.38
CA LEU A 199 -11.01 17.85 -2.55
C LEU A 199 -12.54 17.92 -2.33
N PRO A 200 -13.33 18.11 -3.41
CA PRO A 200 -14.78 18.02 -3.34
C PRO A 200 -15.26 16.65 -2.83
N ARG A 201 -16.40 16.62 -2.12
CA ARG A 201 -16.96 15.39 -1.53
C ARG A 201 -17.18 14.26 -2.53
N SER A 202 -17.62 14.58 -3.75
CA SER A 202 -17.81 13.58 -4.82
C SER A 202 -16.50 12.88 -5.19
N SER A 203 -15.41 13.65 -5.31
CA SER A 203 -14.07 13.11 -5.56
C SER A 203 -13.58 12.26 -4.38
N LEU A 204 -13.79 12.70 -3.13
CA LEU A 204 -13.39 11.93 -1.95
C LEU A 204 -14.08 10.57 -1.89
N TRP A 205 -15.40 10.50 -2.12
CA TRP A 205 -16.14 9.24 -2.13
C TRP A 205 -15.69 8.30 -3.25
N TRP A 206 -15.41 8.85 -4.43
CA TRP A 206 -14.89 8.05 -5.53
C TRP A 206 -13.50 7.50 -5.21
N ILE A 207 -12.58 8.32 -4.68
CA ILE A 207 -11.24 7.87 -4.25
C ILE A 207 -11.36 6.79 -3.18
N PHE A 208 -12.23 6.99 -2.19
CA PHE A 208 -12.50 6.00 -1.14
C PHE A 208 -12.96 4.67 -1.73
N ALA A 209 -13.93 4.69 -2.66
CA ALA A 209 -14.43 3.49 -3.32
C ALA A 209 -13.33 2.77 -4.13
N VAL A 210 -12.45 3.52 -4.80
CA VAL A 210 -11.30 2.95 -5.52
C VAL A 210 -10.32 2.28 -4.55
N HIS A 211 -10.05 2.88 -3.38
CA HIS A 211 -9.21 2.23 -2.37
C HIS A 211 -9.86 0.98 -1.77
N CYS A 212 -11.15 1.00 -1.47
CA CYS A 212 -11.88 -0.20 -1.03
C CYS A 212 -11.79 -1.31 -2.08
N THR A 213 -12.02 -0.97 -3.36
CA THR A 213 -11.89 -1.91 -4.48
C THR A 213 -10.47 -2.46 -4.56
N ARG A 214 -9.44 -1.60 -4.48
CA ARG A 214 -8.03 -2.02 -4.44
C ARG A 214 -7.75 -3.04 -3.34
N ILE A 215 -8.27 -2.83 -2.13
CA ILE A 215 -8.06 -3.73 -0.99
C ILE A 215 -8.76 -5.07 -1.23
N LEU A 216 -10.01 -5.06 -1.69
CA LEU A 216 -10.79 -6.27 -1.96
C LEU A 216 -10.18 -7.07 -3.12
N THR A 217 -9.82 -6.40 -4.21
CA THR A 217 -9.12 -7.03 -5.35
C THR A 217 -7.77 -7.61 -4.93
N GLY A 218 -6.97 -6.88 -4.15
CA GLY A 218 -5.70 -7.39 -3.63
C GLY A 218 -5.88 -8.63 -2.74
N SER A 219 -6.92 -8.62 -1.89
CA SER A 219 -7.26 -9.74 -1.00
C SER A 219 -7.76 -10.96 -1.77
N PHE A 220 -8.53 -10.73 -2.83
CA PHE A 220 -8.96 -11.79 -3.74
C PHE A 220 -7.79 -12.38 -4.52
N LEU A 221 -6.94 -11.55 -5.13
CA LEU A 221 -5.81 -12.02 -5.94
C LEU A 221 -4.79 -12.82 -5.11
N ILE A 222 -4.53 -12.41 -3.86
CA ILE A 222 -3.64 -13.18 -2.98
C ILE A 222 -4.26 -14.53 -2.58
N ALA A 223 -5.58 -14.57 -2.33
CA ALA A 223 -6.30 -15.83 -2.07
C ALA A 223 -6.25 -16.78 -3.29
N VAL A 224 -6.41 -16.24 -4.49
CA VAL A 224 -6.29 -17.01 -5.75
C VAL A 224 -4.86 -17.53 -5.93
N ALA A 225 -3.84 -16.71 -5.64
CA ALA A 225 -2.46 -17.17 -5.67
C ALA A 225 -2.24 -18.33 -4.68
N TRP A 226 -2.71 -18.21 -3.44
CA TRP A 226 -2.60 -19.29 -2.46
C TRP A 226 -3.31 -20.57 -2.88
N HIS A 227 -4.48 -20.47 -3.50
CA HIS A 227 -5.19 -21.63 -4.04
C HIS A 227 -4.39 -22.38 -5.11
N PHE A 228 -3.73 -21.66 -6.03
CA PHE A 228 -2.90 -22.31 -7.05
C PHE A 228 -1.58 -22.85 -6.52
N ALA A 229 -1.08 -22.32 -5.40
CA ALA A 229 0.10 -22.86 -4.73
C ALA A 229 -0.21 -24.10 -3.87
N LEU A 230 -1.38 -24.12 -3.22
CA LEU A 230 -1.83 -25.16 -2.31
C LEU A 230 -3.27 -25.57 -2.68
N PRO A 231 -3.46 -26.36 -3.76
CA PRO A 231 -4.78 -26.68 -4.31
C PRO A 231 -5.61 -27.61 -3.41
N GLU A 232 -4.96 -28.31 -2.48
CA GLU A 232 -5.63 -29.19 -1.51
C GLU A 232 -6.48 -28.42 -0.49
N VAL A 233 -6.27 -27.11 -0.38
CA VAL A 233 -7.00 -26.25 0.55
C VAL A 233 -8.21 -25.60 -0.12
N SER A 234 -9.36 -25.66 0.57
CA SER A 234 -10.62 -25.11 0.07
C SER A 234 -10.54 -23.59 -0.20
N ILE A 235 -11.23 -23.14 -1.26
CA ILE A 235 -11.28 -21.72 -1.65
C ILE A 235 -11.90 -20.85 -0.54
N GLY A 236 -12.90 -21.37 0.18
CA GLY A 236 -13.54 -20.67 1.30
C GLY A 236 -12.55 -20.32 2.41
N PHE A 237 -11.57 -21.20 2.67
CA PHE A 237 -10.51 -20.93 3.62
C PHE A 237 -9.56 -19.83 3.14
N TRP A 238 -9.21 -19.79 1.85
CA TRP A 238 -8.34 -18.72 1.34
C TRP A 238 -8.97 -17.34 1.41
N LEU A 239 -10.30 -17.26 1.20
CA LEU A 239 -11.05 -16.03 1.42
C LEU A 239 -11.07 -15.63 2.90
N LEU A 240 -11.28 -16.61 3.80
CA LEU A 240 -11.20 -16.39 5.25
C LEU A 240 -9.79 -15.94 5.68
N MET A 241 -8.74 -16.50 5.10
CA MET A 241 -7.36 -16.15 5.37
C MET A 241 -6.97 -14.80 4.77
N ALA A 242 -7.47 -14.44 3.59
CA ALA A 242 -7.26 -13.11 3.05
C ALA A 242 -7.94 -12.04 3.91
N ALA A 243 -9.16 -12.32 4.38
CA ALA A 243 -9.83 -11.48 5.38
C ALA A 243 -9.05 -11.44 6.70
N GLY A 244 -8.62 -12.60 7.21
CA GLY A 244 -7.80 -12.75 8.41
C GLY A 244 -6.48 -11.98 8.31
N ARG A 245 -5.86 -11.93 7.12
CA ARG A 245 -4.66 -11.12 6.87
C ARG A 245 -4.98 -9.63 7.01
N LEU A 246 -6.09 -9.15 6.47
CA LEU A 246 -6.53 -7.76 6.67
C LEU A 246 -6.74 -7.45 8.15
N LEU A 247 -7.31 -8.39 8.90
CA LEU A 247 -7.48 -8.26 10.35
C LEU A 247 -6.12 -8.20 11.05
N VAL A 248 -5.36 -9.29 11.01
CA VAL A 248 -4.11 -9.44 11.76
C VAL A 248 -3.09 -8.35 11.44
N TRP A 249 -2.98 -7.93 10.17
CA TRP A 249 -2.03 -6.89 9.80
C TRP A 249 -2.46 -5.48 10.23
N ARG A 250 -3.76 -5.24 10.43
CA ARG A 250 -4.30 -3.93 10.88
C ARG A 250 -4.65 -3.84 12.35
N LEU A 251 -4.78 -4.95 13.08
CA LEU A 251 -4.96 -4.93 14.53
C LEU A 251 -3.62 -4.55 15.18
N PRO A 252 -3.49 -3.35 15.78
CA PRO A 252 -2.21 -2.87 16.31
C PRO A 252 -1.75 -3.64 17.55
N LEU A 253 -2.69 -4.28 18.27
CA LEU A 253 -2.41 -4.95 19.54
C LEU A 253 -2.12 -6.45 19.40
N VAL A 254 -2.19 -7.02 18.19
CA VAL A 254 -1.90 -8.45 17.97
C VAL A 254 -0.38 -8.65 17.90
N PRO A 255 0.24 -9.36 18.87
CA PRO A 255 1.66 -9.65 18.84
C PRO A 255 1.97 -10.73 17.79
N ASN A 256 3.19 -10.71 17.23
CA ASN A 256 3.70 -11.72 16.30
C ASN A 256 2.70 -12.11 15.21
N LYS A 257 2.25 -11.11 14.46
CA LYS A 257 1.19 -11.20 13.43
C LYS A 257 1.34 -12.39 12.48
N GLU A 258 2.55 -12.67 12.02
CA GLU A 258 2.83 -13.79 11.12
C GLU A 258 2.69 -15.14 11.82
N VAL A 259 3.15 -15.25 13.07
CA VAL A 259 2.97 -16.45 13.90
C VAL A 259 1.50 -16.65 14.23
N ALA A 260 0.76 -15.59 14.58
CA ALA A 260 -0.67 -15.69 14.83
C ALA A 260 -1.43 -16.21 13.60
N PHE A 261 -1.06 -15.72 12.41
CA PHE A 261 -1.63 -16.18 11.14
C PHE A 261 -1.25 -17.63 10.81
N ALA A 262 0.01 -18.01 11.01
CA ALA A 262 0.50 -19.37 10.82
C ALA A 262 -0.12 -20.37 11.81
N THR A 263 -0.34 -19.97 13.06
CA THR A 263 -1.01 -20.78 14.09
C THR A 263 -2.48 -21.01 13.73
N ILE A 264 -3.19 -19.98 13.26
CA ILE A 264 -4.57 -20.15 12.78
C ILE A 264 -4.61 -21.13 11.59
N ALA A 265 -3.66 -21.02 10.66
CA ALA A 265 -3.57 -21.95 9.53
C ALA A 265 -3.23 -23.39 9.95
N GLY A 266 -2.31 -23.54 10.90
CA GLY A 266 -1.88 -24.83 11.43
C GLY A 266 -3.00 -25.55 12.19
N VAL A 267 -3.77 -24.82 13.02
CA VAL A 267 -4.89 -25.40 13.77
C VAL A 267 -6.04 -25.79 12.85
N VAL A 268 -6.33 -24.99 11.82
CA VAL A 268 -7.50 -25.20 10.96
C VAL A 268 -7.23 -26.22 9.85
N ILE A 269 -5.99 -26.32 9.34
CA ILE A 269 -5.67 -27.13 8.15
C ILE A 269 -4.47 -28.08 8.35
N GLY A 270 -3.65 -27.88 9.38
CA GLY A 270 -2.41 -28.64 9.56
C GLY A 270 -1.29 -28.21 8.62
N GLN A 271 -1.44 -27.08 7.89
CA GLN A 271 -0.47 -26.60 6.89
C GLN A 271 0.23 -25.29 7.30
N GLY A 272 0.51 -25.11 8.59
CA GLY A 272 1.16 -23.89 9.11
C GLY A 272 2.54 -23.63 8.47
N GLU A 273 3.38 -24.67 8.35
CA GLU A 273 4.71 -24.56 7.74
C GLU A 273 4.62 -24.23 6.24
N ALA A 274 3.78 -24.94 5.49
CA ALA A 274 3.59 -24.70 4.05
C ALA A 274 3.09 -23.28 3.76
N LEU A 275 2.22 -22.73 4.61
CA LEU A 275 1.78 -21.35 4.48
C LEU A 275 2.91 -20.35 4.78
N SER A 276 3.72 -20.62 5.81
CA SER A 276 4.88 -19.79 6.15
C SER A 276 5.89 -19.76 4.99
N GLU A 277 6.24 -20.93 4.42
CA GLU A 277 7.11 -21.03 3.25
C GLU A 277 6.52 -20.28 2.05
N LEU A 278 5.21 -20.39 1.81
CA LEU A 278 4.54 -19.68 0.73
C LEU A 278 4.55 -18.16 0.91
N MET A 279 4.39 -17.67 2.14
CA MET A 279 4.48 -16.23 2.44
C MET A 279 5.90 -15.71 2.21
N ALA A 280 6.92 -16.46 2.64
CA ALA A 280 8.32 -16.14 2.38
C ALA A 280 8.61 -16.10 0.87
N LEU A 281 8.14 -17.09 0.11
CA LEU A 281 8.26 -17.11 -1.35
C LEU A 281 7.61 -15.88 -2.01
N ILE A 282 6.39 -15.53 -1.62
CA ILE A 282 5.69 -14.35 -2.15
C ILE A 282 6.45 -13.06 -1.82
N ALA A 283 7.03 -12.96 -0.62
CA ALA A 283 7.87 -11.83 -0.23
C ALA A 283 9.15 -11.74 -1.08
N ALA A 284 9.83 -12.88 -1.28
CA ALA A 284 11.02 -12.97 -2.13
C ALA A 284 10.74 -12.61 -3.59
N LEU A 285 9.65 -13.11 -4.17
CA LEU A 285 9.22 -12.77 -5.54
C LEU A 285 8.82 -11.30 -5.66
N THR A 286 8.18 -10.75 -4.63
CA THR A 286 7.88 -9.31 -4.56
C THR A 286 9.18 -8.51 -4.55
N LEU A 287 10.15 -8.88 -3.72
CA LEU A 287 11.45 -8.22 -3.64
C LEU A 287 12.21 -8.28 -4.97
N LEU A 288 12.20 -9.45 -5.63
CA LEU A 288 12.76 -9.65 -6.96
C LEU A 288 12.12 -8.70 -7.99
N ALA A 289 10.79 -8.56 -7.97
CA ALA A 289 10.08 -7.63 -8.85
C ALA A 289 10.51 -6.18 -8.60
N HIS A 290 10.70 -5.78 -7.33
CA HIS A 290 11.24 -4.46 -7.00
C HIS A 290 12.65 -4.25 -7.59
N VAL A 291 13.55 -5.22 -7.40
CA VAL A 291 14.92 -5.17 -7.95
C VAL A 291 14.88 -5.06 -9.48
N ALA A 292 14.07 -5.88 -10.14
CA ALA A 292 13.91 -5.85 -11.60
C ALA A 292 13.42 -4.50 -12.12
N LEU A 293 12.44 -3.88 -11.45
CA LEU A 293 11.95 -2.55 -11.81
C LEU A 293 12.99 -1.46 -11.57
N ILE A 294 13.72 -1.49 -10.45
CA ILE A 294 14.79 -0.53 -10.17
C ILE A 294 15.87 -0.63 -11.24
N ALA A 295 16.29 -1.84 -11.60
CA ALA A 295 17.27 -2.08 -12.66
C ALA A 295 16.77 -1.56 -14.01
N GLY A 296 15.51 -1.87 -14.38
CA GLY A 296 14.88 -1.38 -15.60
C GLY A 296 14.80 0.14 -15.67
N PHE A 297 14.40 0.82 -14.58
CA PHE A 297 14.37 2.28 -14.52
C PHE A 297 15.77 2.90 -14.63
N SER A 298 16.78 2.26 -14.03
CA SER A 298 18.17 2.72 -14.06
C SER A 298 18.77 2.58 -15.46
N ALA A 299 18.55 1.43 -16.12
CA ALA A 299 18.98 1.21 -17.50
C ALA A 299 18.31 2.21 -18.46
N HIS A 300 16.99 2.42 -18.33
CA HIS A 300 16.28 3.41 -19.14
C HIS A 300 16.81 4.83 -18.94
N ALA A 301 17.14 5.22 -17.70
CA ALA A 301 17.73 6.52 -17.41
C ALA A 301 19.12 6.70 -18.04
N LEU A 302 19.96 5.66 -18.06
CA LEU A 302 21.27 5.70 -18.70
C LEU A 302 21.15 5.84 -20.22
N ILE A 303 20.25 5.08 -20.85
CA ILE A 303 20.03 5.12 -22.30
C ILE A 303 19.50 6.49 -22.76
N THR A 304 18.56 7.07 -22.00
CA THR A 304 17.95 8.37 -22.36
C THR A 304 18.90 9.55 -22.12
N ARG A 305 19.79 9.45 -21.13
CA ARG A 305 20.80 10.49 -20.85
C ARG A 305 21.90 10.57 -21.92
N ASN A 306 22.19 9.48 -22.63
CA ASN A 306 23.11 9.47 -23.76
C ASN A 306 22.51 10.01 -25.07
N LYS A 307 21.21 10.33 -25.10
CA LYS A 307 20.51 10.90 -26.27
C LYS A 307 20.29 12.42 -26.18
N GLN A 308 20.68 13.05 -25.07
CA GLN A 308 20.65 14.50 -24.86
C GLN A 308 22.08 15.04 -24.89
#